data_AF-A0A803YG07-F1
#
_entry.id   AF-A0A803YG07-F1
#
_cell.length_a   1.000
_cell.length_b   1.000
_cell.length_c   1.000
_cell.angle_alpha   90.00
_cell.angle_beta   90.00
_cell.angle_gamma   90.00
#
_symmetry.space_group_name_H-M   'P 1'
#
loop_
_entity.id
_entity.type
_entity.pdbx_description
1 polymer ?
#
loop_
_entity_poly.entity_id
_entity_poly.type
_entity_poly.pdbx_seq_one_letter_code
_entity_poly.pdbx_strand_id
1 'polypeptide(L)'
;MGNEISYPLKPFLVESCKEAFWDRCLSIIDLMSPKMLQVNADPHFFTQVFADLKKESGAEEKGRGPEEGSPRPAADSLRGDPGTDYPH
;
A
#
# COMPACT_ATOMS: atom_id res chain seq x y z
N MET A 1 -17.40 6.76 -3.43
CA MET A 1 -18.67 7.25 -2.88
C MET A 1 -19.54 6.04 -2.65
N GLY A 2 -20.03 5.82 -1.43
CA GLY A 2 -20.70 4.57 -1.05
C GLY A 2 -21.95 4.27 -1.88
N ASN A 3 -22.16 3.01 -2.24
CA ASN A 3 -23.37 2.56 -2.95
C ASN A 3 -24.56 2.36 -1.99
N GLU A 4 -24.29 2.25 -0.69
CA GLU A 4 -25.30 2.03 0.35
C GLU A 4 -25.85 3.36 0.89
N ILE A 5 -27.10 3.34 1.33
CA ILE A 5 -27.78 4.52 1.90
C ILE A 5 -27.27 4.92 3.29
N SER A 6 -26.62 4.01 4.02
CA SER A 6 -26.07 4.28 5.34
C SER A 6 -24.93 3.33 5.68
N TYR A 7 -24.01 3.80 6.52
CA TYR A 7 -22.88 3.02 7.03
C TYR A 7 -22.89 3.06 8.57
N PRO A 8 -22.66 1.92 9.25
CA PRO A 8 -22.64 1.90 10.71
C PRO A 8 -21.43 2.69 11.25
N LEU A 9 -21.60 3.38 12.38
CA LEU A 9 -20.53 4.17 13.02
C LEU A 9 -19.43 3.30 13.64
N LYS A 10 -19.80 2.13 14.19
CA LYS A 10 -18.93 1.28 15.02
C LYS A 10 -17.56 0.96 14.40
N PRO A 11 -17.41 0.71 13.09
CA PRO A 11 -16.11 0.46 12.48
C PRO A 11 -15.18 1.69 12.42
N PHE A 12 -15.72 2.91 12.47
CA PHE A 12 -14.97 4.15 12.28
C PHE A 12 -14.66 4.88 13.58
N LEU A 13 -15.43 4.59 14.64
CA LEU A 13 -15.23 5.20 15.95
C LEU A 13 -14.19 4.43 16.76
N VAL A 14 -12.94 4.89 16.66
CA VAL A 14 -11.81 4.40 17.48
C VAL A 14 -11.60 5.22 18.75
N GLU A 15 -12.24 6.39 18.83
CA GLU A 15 -12.10 7.34 19.93
C GLU A 15 -13.08 7.07 21.07
N SER A 16 -12.65 7.42 22.28
CA SER A 16 -13.48 7.29 23.49
C SER A 16 -14.59 8.35 23.53
N CYS A 17 -14.36 9.53 22.95
CA CYS A 17 -15.30 10.65 22.90
C CYS A 17 -16.02 10.68 21.55
N LYS A 18 -17.35 10.54 21.58
CA LYS A 18 -18.17 10.52 20.36
C LYS A 18 -18.38 11.92 19.79
N GLU A 19 -18.42 12.91 20.66
CA GLU A 19 -18.66 14.31 20.33
C GLU A 19 -17.52 14.83 19.44
N ALA A 20 -16.27 14.54 19.82
CA ALA A 20 -15.09 14.90 19.03
C ALA A 20 -15.07 14.26 17.62
N PHE A 21 -15.65 13.07 17.46
CA PHE A 21 -15.81 12.45 16.15
C PHE A 21 -16.80 13.26 15.29
N TRP A 22 -17.96 13.60 15.84
CA TRP A 22 -18.98 14.38 15.12
C TRP A 22 -18.55 15.81 14.81
N ASP A 23 -17.85 16.48 15.73
CA ASP A 23 -17.31 17.82 15.51
C ASP A 23 -16.29 17.83 14.36
N ARG A 24 -15.44 16.81 14.27
CA ARG A 24 -14.53 16.63 13.13
C ARG A 24 -15.29 16.31 11.85
N CYS A 25 -16.33 15.48 11.88
CA CYS A 25 -17.16 15.24 10.70
C CYS A 25 -17.74 16.55 10.13
N LEU A 26 -18.32 17.39 10.99
CA LEU A 26 -18.86 18.69 10.57
C LEU A 26 -17.77 19.60 10.02
N SER A 27 -16.63 19.70 10.71
CA SER A 27 -15.49 20.51 10.28
C SER A 27 -14.93 20.08 8.91
N ILE A 28 -14.85 18.76 8.67
CA ILE A 28 -14.39 18.22 7.38
C ILE A 28 -15.41 18.51 6.28
N ILE A 29 -16.71 18.36 6.54
CA ILE A 29 -17.78 18.65 5.56
C ILE A 29 -17.72 20.12 5.16
N ASP A 30 -17.63 21.05 6.12
CA ASP A 30 -17.59 22.48 5.85
C ASP A 30 -16.38 22.86 4.99
N LEU A 31 -15.21 22.28 5.27
CA LEU A 31 -13.98 22.61 4.57
C LEU A 31 -13.85 21.89 3.21
N MET A 32 -14.26 20.62 3.12
CA MET A 32 -13.99 19.75 1.96
C MET A 32 -15.18 19.60 1.01
N SER A 33 -16.40 19.96 1.40
CA SER A 33 -17.58 19.80 0.53
C SER A 33 -17.41 20.37 -0.88
N PRO A 34 -16.76 21.54 -1.13
CA PRO A 34 -16.58 22.03 -2.49
C PRO A 34 -15.62 21.14 -3.28
N LYS A 35 -14.52 20.69 -2.66
CA LYS A 35 -13.53 19.80 -3.29
C LYS A 35 -14.10 18.42 -3.54
N MET A 36 -14.89 17.88 -2.61
CA MET A 36 -15.56 16.59 -2.77
C MET A 36 -16.50 16.60 -3.97
N LEU A 37 -17.27 17.68 -4.17
CA LEU A 37 -18.09 17.83 -5.37
C LEU A 37 -17.22 18.04 -6.62
N GLN A 38 -16.18 18.86 -6.54
CA GLN A 38 -15.26 19.15 -7.65
C GLN A 38 -14.58 17.88 -8.20
N VAL A 39 -14.15 16.95 -7.33
CA VAL A 39 -13.58 15.66 -7.78
C VAL A 39 -14.55 14.86 -8.65
N ASN A 40 -15.86 14.96 -8.39
CA ASN A 40 -16.88 14.27 -9.17
C ASN A 40 -17.29 15.05 -10.43
N ALA A 41 -17.19 16.38 -10.41
CA ALA A 41 -17.63 17.25 -11.50
C ALA A 41 -16.54 17.53 -12.55
N ASP A 42 -15.27 17.55 -12.15
CA ASP A 42 -14.14 17.90 -13.01
C ASP A 42 -13.16 16.72 -13.18
N PRO A 43 -13.14 16.08 -14.37
CA PRO A 43 -12.23 14.98 -14.69
C PRO A 43 -10.74 15.35 -14.61
N HIS A 44 -10.38 16.62 -14.89
CA HIS A 44 -8.99 17.07 -14.80
C HIS A 44 -8.55 17.16 -13.35
N PHE A 45 -9.40 17.71 -12.49
CA PHE A 45 -9.14 17.75 -11.05
C PHE A 45 -8.99 16.34 -10.46
N PHE A 46 -9.84 15.39 -10.85
CA PHE A 46 -9.68 13.98 -10.47
C PHE A 46 -8.32 13.41 -10.91
N THR A 47 -7.93 13.64 -12.16
CA THR A 47 -6.67 13.14 -12.72
C THR A 47 -5.46 13.74 -12.01
N GLN A 48 -5.53 15.02 -11.64
CA GLN A 48 -4.49 15.70 -10.87
C GLN A 48 -4.33 15.06 -9.49
N VAL A 49 -5.42 14.93 -8.73
CA VAL A 49 -5.39 14.31 -7.39
C VAL A 49 -4.87 12.86 -7.47
N PHE A 50 -5.22 12.12 -8.51
CA PHE A 50 -4.72 10.77 -8.75
C PHE A 50 -3.21 10.74 -9.05
N ALA A 51 -2.72 11.67 -9.86
CA ALA A 51 -1.29 11.78 -10.17
C ALA A 51 -0.47 12.16 -8.93
N ASP A 52 -0.98 13.09 -8.11
CA ASP A 52 -0.37 13.50 -6.86
C ASP A 52 -0.27 12.31 -5.88
N LEU A 53 -1.33 11.51 -5.75
CA LEU A 53 -1.30 10.28 -4.93
C LEU A 53 -0.25 9.27 -5.41
N LYS A 54 -0.11 9.06 -6.73
CA LYS A 54 0.93 8.17 -7.27
C LYS A 54 2.34 8.66 -6.93
N LYS A 55 2.54 9.97 -6.94
CA LYS A 55 3.85 10.57 -6.62
C LYS A 55 4.27 10.28 -5.18
N GLU A 56 3.33 10.19 -4.24
CA GLU A 56 3.61 9.85 -2.84
C GLU A 56 4.19 8.42 -2.70
N SER A 57 3.76 7.46 -3.52
CA SER A 57 4.34 6.10 -3.53
C SER A 57 5.74 6.01 -4.13
N GLY A 58 6.11 6.90 -5.05
CA GLY A 58 7.40 6.87 -5.75
C GLY A 58 8.59 7.38 -4.93
N ALA A 59 8.36 7.95 -3.75
CA ALA A 59 9.41 8.42 -2.86
C ALA A 59 10.14 7.28 -2.13
N GLU A 60 9.47 6.15 -1.89
CA GLU A 60 10.02 4.98 -1.18
C GLU A 60 10.95 4.14 -2.07
N GLU A 61 10.78 4.15 -3.40
CA GLU A 61 11.54 3.27 -4.29
C GLU A 61 12.95 3.80 -4.64
N LYS A 62 13.25 5.08 -4.36
CA LYS A 62 14.58 5.67 -4.65
C LYS A 62 15.66 5.26 -3.63
N GLY A 63 15.33 4.41 -2.66
CA GLY A 63 16.26 3.89 -1.64
C GLY A 63 16.80 2.48 -1.90
N ARG A 64 16.23 1.70 -2.84
CA ARG A 64 16.82 0.41 -3.25
C ARG A 64 17.62 0.60 -4.53
N GLY A 65 18.90 0.90 -4.36
CA GLY A 65 19.87 0.82 -5.45
C GLY A 65 19.88 -0.59 -6.08
N PRO A 66 20.31 -0.73 -7.33
CA PRO A 66 20.46 -2.04 -7.94
C PRO A 66 21.58 -2.78 -7.19
N GLU A 67 21.24 -3.86 -6.50
CA GLU A 67 22.25 -4.79 -5.98
C GLU A 67 22.95 -5.42 -7.19
N GLU A 68 24.15 -4.90 -7.44
CA GLU A 68 25.09 -5.32 -8.46
C GLU A 68 25.43 -6.81 -8.28
N GLY A 69 25.48 -7.53 -9.41
CA GLY A 69 25.47 -8.99 -9.45
C GLY A 69 26.56 -9.66 -8.63
N SER A 70 26.14 -10.63 -7.81
CA SER A 70 27.04 -11.61 -7.21
C SER A 70 27.05 -12.88 -8.07
N PRO A 71 28.21 -13.36 -8.55
CA PRO A 71 28.29 -14.56 -9.37
C PRO A 71 28.03 -15.80 -8.51
N ARG A 72 27.14 -16.67 -8.98
CA ARG A 72 26.82 -17.96 -8.33
C ARG A 72 28.09 -18.79 -8.16
N PRO A 73 28.37 -19.38 -6.98
CA PRO A 73 29.49 -20.30 -6.85
C PRO A 73 29.18 -21.59 -7.62
N ALA A 74 30.13 -22.02 -8.45
CA ALA A 74 30.12 -23.31 -9.10
C ALA A 74 30.08 -24.41 -8.03
N ALA A 75 29.12 -25.33 -8.15
CA ALA A 75 29.05 -26.49 -7.28
C ALA A 75 30.32 -27.33 -7.45
N ASP A 76 31.12 -27.33 -6.40
CA ASP A 76 32.37 -28.04 -6.29
C ASP A 76 32.14 -29.56 -6.41
N SER A 77 32.96 -30.18 -7.26
CA SER A 77 33.04 -31.62 -7.41
C SER A 77 33.56 -32.25 -6.12
N LEU A 78 32.67 -32.82 -5.30
CA LEU A 78 33.09 -33.74 -4.25
C LEU A 78 33.23 -35.16 -4.81
N ARG A 79 34.48 -35.44 -5.16
CA ARG A 79 35.09 -36.74 -5.37
C ARG A 79 35.28 -37.46 -4.02
N GLY A 80 35.03 -38.77 -3.99
CA GLY A 80 35.45 -39.73 -2.94
C GLY A 80 34.38 -40.81 -2.71
N ASP A 81 34.36 -41.93 -3.44
CA ASP A 81 35.10 -43.22 -3.26
C ASP A 81 34.98 -43.84 -1.85
N PRO A 82 35.11 -45.18 -1.64
CA PRO A 82 34.80 -46.35 -2.50
C PRO A 82 34.08 -47.52 -1.74
N GLY A 83 33.53 -48.47 -2.50
CA GLY A 83 33.40 -49.91 -2.19
C GLY A 83 32.93 -50.42 -0.81
N THR A 84 31.73 -51.01 -0.77
CA THR A 84 31.45 -52.21 0.04
C THR A 84 30.52 -53.18 -0.72
N ASP A 85 31.14 -54.25 -1.21
CA ASP A 85 30.71 -55.63 -1.35
C ASP A 85 29.25 -56.01 -1.01
N TYR A 86 28.55 -56.63 -1.96
CA TYR A 86 27.30 -57.38 -1.79
C TYR A 86 27.56 -58.84 -2.22
N PRO A 87 27.23 -59.87 -1.42
CA PRO A 87 27.29 -61.25 -1.87
C PRO A 87 25.93 -61.74 -2.40
N HIS A 88 25.95 -62.50 -3.51
CA HIS A 88 24.99 -63.56 -3.82
C HIS A 88 25.65 -64.66 -4.65
#